data_AF-A0A751XU72-F1
#
_entry.id   AF-A0A751XU72-F1
#
_cell.length_a   1.000
_cell.length_b   1.000
_cell.length_c   1.000
_cell.angle_alpha   90.00
_cell.angle_beta   90.00
_cell.angle_gamma   90.00
#
_symmetry.space_group_name_H-M   'P 1'
#
loop_
_entity.id
_entity.type
_entity.pdbx_description
1 polymer ?
#
loop_
_entity_poly.entity_id
_entity_poly.type
_entity_poly.pdbx_seq_one_letter_code
_entity_poly.pdbx_strand_id
1 'polypeptide(L)'
;WINSELATEFAEQEEIAFTSGDGTKKPKGFLAYESTDETDKVRAFGKLQHIVSGEATAVTADAIIKLIYTLRKAHRTGAKFMMNNNSLFAIRLLKDTEGNYLWRPGLELGQPSSLAGYGIAENEQMPDIAADAKAIAFGNFKRGYTIVDRIGTRILRDPYTNKPFVGFYTTKRTGGMLVDSQAIKLLKIAAA
;
A
#
# COMPACT_ATOMS: atom_id res chain seq x y z
N TRP A 1 21.77 6.06 -18.28
CA TRP A 1 21.97 6.40 -16.87
C TRP A 1 21.02 7.51 -16.42
N ILE A 2 21.15 8.78 -16.85
CA ILE A 2 20.22 9.85 -16.41
C ILE A 2 18.74 9.50 -16.65
N ASN A 3 18.39 8.96 -17.82
CA ASN A 3 17.01 8.56 -18.12
C ASN A 3 16.51 7.39 -17.25
N SER A 4 17.40 6.44 -16.90
CA SER A 4 17.02 5.29 -16.07
C SER A 4 16.85 5.73 -14.61
N GLU A 5 17.74 6.59 -14.12
CA GLU A 5 17.65 7.14 -12.78
C GLU A 5 16.39 7.98 -12.59
N LEU A 6 16.09 8.87 -13.54
CA LEU A 6 14.86 9.66 -13.54
C LEU A 6 13.60 8.77 -13.55
N ALA A 7 13.62 7.66 -14.27
CA ALA A 7 12.49 6.74 -14.31
C ALA A 7 12.27 6.07 -12.94
N THR A 8 13.35 5.68 -12.25
CA THR A 8 13.29 5.15 -10.88
C THR A 8 12.75 6.19 -9.92
N GLU A 9 13.30 7.40 -9.92
CA GLU A 9 12.87 8.50 -9.06
C GLU A 9 11.39 8.86 -9.28
N PHE A 10 10.91 8.90 -10.53
CA PHE A 10 9.48 9.09 -10.78
C PHE A 10 8.63 7.97 -10.21
N ALA A 11 9.07 6.71 -10.31
CA ALA A 11 8.33 5.58 -9.79
C ALA A 11 8.25 5.63 -8.25
N GLU A 12 9.35 5.95 -7.57
CA GLU A 12 9.39 6.09 -6.11
C GLU A 12 8.51 7.26 -5.62
N GLN A 13 8.61 8.43 -6.26
CA GLN A 13 7.77 9.59 -5.92
C GLN A 13 6.28 9.32 -6.18
N GLU A 14 5.95 8.57 -7.23
CA GLU A 14 4.58 8.14 -7.51
C GLU A 14 4.07 7.16 -6.47
N GLU A 15 4.89 6.19 -6.05
CA GLU A 15 4.54 5.24 -5.00
C GLU A 15 4.23 5.95 -3.68
N ILE A 16 5.05 6.94 -3.29
CA ILE A 16 4.80 7.81 -2.13
C ILE A 16 3.45 8.51 -2.30
N ALA A 17 3.22 9.15 -3.46
CA ALA A 17 2.03 9.92 -3.70
C ALA A 17 0.74 9.07 -3.68
N PHE A 18 0.76 7.87 -4.25
CA PHE A 18 -0.39 6.96 -4.25
C PHE A 18 -0.64 6.31 -2.88
N THR A 19 0.38 6.22 -2.04
CA THR A 19 0.27 5.62 -0.70
C THR A 19 -0.21 6.65 0.32
N SER A 20 0.50 7.77 0.45
CA SER A 20 0.33 8.75 1.55
C SER A 20 0.14 10.21 1.09
N GLY A 21 0.00 10.47 -0.22
CA GLY A 21 -0.16 11.82 -0.75
C GLY A 21 -1.37 12.58 -0.18
N ASP A 22 -1.20 13.88 0.08
CA ASP A 22 -2.20 14.74 0.74
C ASP A 22 -3.29 15.31 -0.20
N GLY A 23 -3.17 15.13 -1.52
CA GLY A 23 -4.10 15.66 -2.51
C GLY A 23 -3.84 17.11 -2.98
N THR A 24 -2.85 17.81 -2.42
CA THR A 24 -2.49 19.19 -2.81
C THR A 24 -1.36 19.18 -3.83
N LYS A 25 -1.70 19.41 -5.11
CA LYS A 25 -0.75 19.34 -6.25
C LYS A 25 -0.08 17.96 -6.45
N LYS A 26 -0.56 16.93 -5.77
CA LYS A 26 -0.17 15.52 -5.92
C LYS A 26 -1.40 14.63 -5.71
N PRO A 27 -1.39 13.36 -6.18
CA PRO A 27 -2.45 12.40 -5.89
C PRO A 27 -2.80 12.34 -4.39
N LYS A 28 -4.08 12.06 -4.10
CA LYS A 28 -4.49 11.72 -2.73
C LYS A 28 -4.25 10.23 -2.53
N GLY A 29 -3.29 9.88 -1.69
CA GLY A 29 -2.93 8.51 -1.41
C GLY A 29 -4.03 7.78 -0.65
N PHE A 30 -4.12 6.46 -0.79
CA PHE A 30 -5.22 5.71 -0.19
C PHE A 30 -5.20 5.77 1.36
N LEU A 31 -4.03 5.90 2.00
CA LEU A 31 -3.93 6.03 3.47
C LEU A 31 -4.39 7.40 4.00
N ALA A 32 -4.36 8.43 3.14
CA ALA A 32 -4.78 9.80 3.47
C ALA A 32 -6.30 9.99 3.45
N TYR A 33 -7.07 8.98 3.01
CA TYR A 33 -8.53 8.98 3.20
C TYR A 33 -8.85 8.70 4.66
N GLU A 34 -9.94 9.31 5.14
CA GLU A 34 -10.43 9.05 6.50
C GLU A 34 -10.72 7.56 6.67
N SER A 35 -10.30 7.00 7.79
CA SER A 35 -10.56 5.60 8.14
C SER A 35 -11.40 5.51 9.39
N THR A 36 -12.44 4.69 9.38
CA THR A 36 -13.33 4.40 10.52
C THR A 36 -13.33 2.91 10.84
N ASP A 37 -13.67 2.54 12.06
CA ASP A 37 -13.84 1.14 12.51
C ASP A 37 -15.24 0.59 12.15
N GLU A 38 -16.16 1.49 11.81
CA GLU A 38 -17.52 1.19 11.36
C GLU A 38 -17.58 0.14 10.23
N THR A 39 -18.57 -0.74 10.32
CA THR A 39 -18.81 -1.77 9.31
C THR A 39 -19.31 -1.17 7.99
N ASP A 40 -19.11 -1.90 6.89
CA ASP A 40 -19.57 -1.50 5.54
C ASP A 40 -21.06 -1.21 5.40
N LYS A 41 -21.90 -1.66 6.35
CA LYS A 41 -23.35 -1.37 6.32
C LYS A 41 -23.69 0.03 6.83
N VAL A 42 -22.86 0.58 7.70
CA VAL A 42 -23.10 1.85 8.40
C VAL A 42 -22.21 2.96 7.83
N ARG A 43 -20.96 2.61 7.53
CA ARG A 43 -19.92 3.55 7.06
C ARG A 43 -20.32 4.25 5.76
N ALA A 44 -20.15 5.58 5.74
CA ALA A 44 -20.32 6.39 4.55
C ALA A 44 -19.31 6.04 3.44
N PHE A 45 -19.75 6.12 2.18
CA PHE A 45 -18.87 5.92 1.03
C PHE A 45 -17.76 6.98 0.98
N GLY A 46 -16.56 6.58 0.57
CA GLY A 46 -15.38 7.47 0.50
C GLY A 46 -14.49 7.49 1.75
N LYS A 47 -14.96 6.97 2.89
CA LYS A 47 -14.08 6.61 4.03
C LYS A 47 -13.59 5.19 3.86
N LEU A 48 -12.42 4.81 4.38
CA LEU A 48 -11.90 3.43 4.46
C LEU A 48 -12.29 2.76 5.79
N GLN A 49 -12.39 1.43 5.81
CA GLN A 49 -12.60 0.71 7.06
C GLN A 49 -11.24 0.23 7.58
N HIS A 50 -10.97 0.48 8.85
CA HIS A 50 -9.84 -0.10 9.56
C HIS A 50 -10.29 -1.10 10.62
N ILE A 51 -9.42 -2.05 10.92
CA ILE A 51 -9.57 -3.00 12.01
C ILE A 51 -8.38 -2.81 12.92
N VAL A 52 -8.62 -2.87 14.22
CA VAL A 52 -7.58 -2.79 15.24
C VAL A 52 -6.90 -4.15 15.39
N SER A 53 -5.57 -4.18 15.45
CA SER A 53 -4.78 -5.41 15.63
C SER A 53 -5.04 -6.11 16.97
N GLY A 54 -5.47 -5.35 17.98
CA GLY A 54 -5.70 -5.85 19.34
C GLY A 54 -4.46 -5.80 20.22
N GLU A 55 -3.32 -5.35 19.68
CA GLU A 55 -2.04 -5.22 20.37
C GLU A 55 -1.46 -3.83 20.11
N ALA A 56 -0.90 -3.20 21.14
CA ALA A 56 -0.47 -1.80 21.09
C ALA A 56 0.69 -1.56 20.11
N THR A 57 1.56 -2.55 19.90
CA THR A 57 2.80 -2.43 19.12
C THR A 57 3.06 -3.61 18.19
N ALA A 58 2.11 -4.54 18.05
CA ALA A 58 2.31 -5.76 17.28
C ALA A 58 1.08 -6.10 16.43
N VAL A 59 1.31 -6.98 15.44
CA VAL A 59 0.27 -7.62 14.65
C VAL A 59 0.09 -9.04 15.16
N THR A 60 -1.15 -9.46 15.34
CA THR A 60 -1.51 -10.84 15.72
C THR A 60 -1.97 -11.62 14.49
N ALA A 61 -1.86 -12.95 14.54
CA ALA A 61 -2.37 -13.82 13.47
C ALA A 61 -3.89 -13.68 13.30
N ASP A 62 -4.62 -13.58 14.41
CA ASP A 62 -6.07 -13.38 14.40
C ASP A 62 -6.48 -12.07 13.73
N ALA A 63 -5.72 -10.99 13.93
CA ALA A 63 -5.97 -9.72 13.28
C ALA A 63 -5.84 -9.81 11.75
N ILE A 64 -4.85 -10.55 11.24
CA ILE A 64 -4.65 -10.77 9.80
C ILE A 64 -5.85 -11.55 9.23
N ILE A 65 -6.27 -12.61 9.92
CA ILE A 65 -7.42 -13.42 9.50
C ILE A 65 -8.69 -12.57 9.53
N LYS A 66 -8.92 -11.81 10.61
CA LYS A 66 -10.06 -10.89 10.75
C LYS A 66 -10.09 -9.86 9.61
N LEU A 67 -8.94 -9.35 9.19
CA LEU A 67 -8.82 -8.44 8.05
C LEU A 67 -9.32 -9.07 6.74
N ILE A 68 -8.91 -10.31 6.45
CA ILE A 68 -9.38 -11.06 5.28
C ILE A 68 -10.90 -11.23 5.33
N TYR A 69 -11.42 -11.65 6.50
CA TYR A 69 -12.83 -11.96 6.63
C TYR A 69 -13.74 -10.74 6.71
N THR A 70 -13.19 -9.56 7.01
CA THR A 70 -13.92 -8.29 6.98
C THR A 70 -14.15 -7.77 5.56
N LEU A 71 -13.26 -8.09 4.62
CA LEU A 71 -13.50 -7.78 3.21
C LEU A 71 -14.66 -8.63 2.68
N ARG A 72 -15.63 -8.00 2.00
CA ARG A 72 -16.76 -8.70 1.39
C ARG A 72 -16.26 -9.70 0.34
N LYS A 73 -16.94 -10.86 0.24
CA LYS A 73 -16.58 -11.93 -0.70
C LYS A 73 -16.36 -11.44 -2.14
N ALA A 74 -17.21 -10.52 -2.63
CA ALA A 74 -17.11 -9.97 -3.98
C ALA A 74 -15.80 -9.23 -4.28
N HIS A 75 -15.11 -8.71 -3.26
CA HIS A 75 -13.84 -8.00 -3.40
C HIS A 75 -12.63 -8.87 -3.05
N ARG A 76 -12.82 -10.10 -2.54
CA ARG A 76 -11.69 -11.00 -2.20
C ARG A 76 -11.01 -11.56 -3.45
N THR A 77 -11.75 -11.72 -4.55
CA THR A 77 -11.15 -12.17 -5.82
C THR A 77 -10.15 -11.13 -6.33
N GLY A 78 -8.89 -11.54 -6.46
CA GLY A 78 -7.80 -10.65 -6.86
C GLY A 78 -7.34 -9.68 -5.77
N ALA A 79 -7.77 -9.86 -4.52
CA ALA A 79 -7.25 -9.10 -3.40
C ALA A 79 -5.80 -9.47 -3.09
N LYS A 80 -5.05 -8.50 -2.60
CA LYS A 80 -3.66 -8.65 -2.17
C LYS A 80 -3.46 -7.94 -0.85
N PHE A 81 -2.44 -8.39 -0.11
CA PHE A 81 -1.89 -7.61 0.98
C PHE A 81 -0.92 -6.56 0.44
N MET A 82 -0.89 -5.40 1.06
CA MET A 82 0.13 -4.38 0.85
C MET A 82 0.72 -3.98 2.21
N MET A 83 2.03 -4.06 2.32
CA MET A 83 2.80 -3.77 3.55
C MET A 83 4.26 -3.51 3.19
N ASN A 84 5.03 -2.94 4.12
CA ASN A 84 6.48 -2.80 3.95
C ASN A 84 7.22 -4.07 4.37
N ASN A 85 8.53 -4.13 4.07
CA ASN A 85 9.34 -5.31 4.33
C ASN A 85 9.49 -5.61 5.84
N ASN A 86 9.59 -4.58 6.68
CA ASN A 86 9.64 -4.74 8.14
C ASN A 86 8.36 -5.39 8.70
N SER A 87 7.19 -5.00 8.19
CA SER A 87 5.91 -5.61 8.56
C SER A 87 5.85 -7.07 8.10
N LEU A 88 6.35 -7.36 6.90
CA LEU A 88 6.44 -8.74 6.39
C LEU A 88 7.34 -9.61 7.27
N PHE A 89 8.48 -9.07 7.71
CA PHE A 89 9.37 -9.73 8.67
C PHE A 89 8.67 -10.02 9.99
N ALA A 90 7.92 -9.05 10.55
CA ALA A 90 7.15 -9.25 11.77
C ALA A 90 6.10 -10.36 11.63
N ILE A 91 5.38 -10.41 10.50
CA ILE A 91 4.41 -11.47 10.19
C ILE A 91 5.11 -12.84 10.08
N ARG A 92 6.30 -12.88 9.47
CA ARG A 92 7.09 -14.11 9.36
C ARG A 92 7.54 -14.64 10.72
N LEU A 93 7.76 -13.77 11.70
CA LEU A 93 8.15 -14.13 13.05
C LEU A 93 6.99 -14.64 13.92
N LEU A 94 5.74 -14.59 13.44
CA LEU A 94 4.60 -15.09 14.18
C LEU A 94 4.71 -16.61 14.41
N LYS A 95 4.55 -17.02 15.67
CA LYS A 95 4.66 -18.40 16.12
C LYS A 95 3.39 -18.87 16.80
N ASP A 96 3.17 -20.18 16.77
CA ASP A 96 2.20 -20.82 17.66
C ASP A 96 2.76 -20.97 19.09
N THR A 97 1.93 -21.50 20.00
CA THR A 97 2.31 -21.77 21.40
C THR A 97 3.41 -22.82 21.54
N GLU A 98 3.67 -23.59 20.49
CA GLU A 98 4.71 -24.63 20.43
C GLU A 98 6.03 -24.09 19.83
N GLY A 99 6.05 -22.82 19.42
CA GLY A 99 7.23 -22.14 18.87
C GLY A 99 7.44 -22.32 17.37
N ASN A 100 6.50 -22.94 16.65
CA ASN A 100 6.57 -23.12 15.20
C ASN A 100 6.10 -21.85 14.48
N TYR A 101 6.78 -21.48 13.40
CA TYR A 101 6.35 -20.38 12.54
C TYR A 101 5.02 -20.70 11.85
N LEU A 102 4.05 -19.78 11.99
CA LEU A 102 2.71 -19.90 11.40
C LEU A 102 2.72 -19.75 9.88
N TRP A 103 3.67 -18.98 9.36
CA TRP A 103 3.82 -18.74 7.94
C TRP A 103 5.22 -19.10 7.48
N ARG A 104 5.29 -19.89 6.42
CA ARG A 104 6.53 -20.21 5.71
C ARG A 104 6.36 -19.73 4.27
N PRO A 105 7.23 -18.85 3.76
CA PRO A 105 7.18 -18.49 2.35
C PRO A 105 7.39 -19.75 1.50
N GLY A 106 6.88 -19.73 0.26
CA GLY A 106 7.07 -20.83 -0.67
C GLY A 106 8.56 -21.16 -0.78
N LEU A 107 8.92 -22.40 -0.46
CA LEU A 107 10.31 -22.87 -0.54
C LEU A 107 10.73 -23.18 -1.99
N GLU A 108 9.77 -23.25 -2.90
CA GLU A 108 10.00 -23.52 -4.32
C GLU A 108 10.35 -22.24 -5.09
N LEU A 109 11.39 -22.35 -5.91
CA LEU A 109 11.91 -21.26 -6.73
C LEU A 109 10.82 -20.78 -7.70
N GLY A 110 10.42 -19.50 -7.59
CA GLY A 110 9.46 -18.87 -8.48
C GLY A 110 8.00 -18.88 -8.03
N GLN A 111 7.65 -19.47 -6.87
CA GLN A 111 6.34 -19.22 -6.29
C GLN A 111 6.30 -17.88 -5.55
N PRO A 112 5.36 -16.97 -5.89
CA PRO A 112 5.20 -15.73 -5.14
C PRO A 112 4.76 -16.04 -3.71
N SER A 113 5.40 -15.39 -2.74
CA SER A 113 5.02 -15.44 -1.33
C SER A 113 3.52 -15.10 -1.18
N SER A 114 2.76 -16.05 -0.63
CA SER A 114 1.34 -15.85 -0.34
C SER A 114 1.08 -15.95 1.15
N LEU A 115 0.29 -15.01 1.67
CA LEU A 115 -0.15 -15.00 3.07
C LEU A 115 -1.61 -15.41 3.10
N ALA A 116 -1.92 -16.51 3.80
CA ALA A 116 -3.27 -17.07 3.90
C ALA A 116 -3.98 -17.25 2.53
N GLY A 117 -3.22 -17.62 1.49
CA GLY A 117 -3.73 -17.84 0.13
C GLY A 117 -3.89 -16.58 -0.73
N TYR A 118 -3.49 -15.40 -0.25
CA TYR A 118 -3.49 -14.16 -1.03
C TYR A 118 -2.07 -13.67 -1.32
N GLY A 119 -1.88 -13.02 -2.47
CA GLY A 119 -0.59 -12.47 -2.85
C GLY A 119 -0.20 -11.26 -1.97
N ILE A 120 1.10 -11.04 -1.83
CA ILE A 120 1.67 -9.90 -1.11
C ILE A 120 2.26 -8.92 -2.12
N ALA A 121 2.02 -7.63 -1.92
CA ALA A 121 2.66 -6.53 -2.62
C ALA A 121 3.50 -5.76 -1.59
N GLU A 122 4.81 -5.80 -1.76
CA GLU A 122 5.74 -5.03 -0.93
C GLU A 122 5.76 -3.58 -1.41
N ASN A 123 5.56 -2.66 -0.47
CA ASN A 123 5.58 -1.22 -0.70
C ASN A 123 6.26 -0.57 0.51
N GLU A 124 7.47 -0.03 0.30
CA GLU A 124 8.28 0.55 1.39
C GLU A 124 7.72 1.87 1.92
N GLN A 125 6.77 2.49 1.21
CA GLN A 125 6.09 3.71 1.63
C GLN A 125 4.90 3.44 2.56
N MET A 126 4.57 2.17 2.81
CA MET A 126 3.65 1.79 3.88
C MET A 126 4.31 2.06 5.24
N PRO A 127 3.57 2.59 6.22
CA PRO A 127 4.12 2.84 7.55
C PRO A 127 4.49 1.52 8.25
N ASP A 128 5.56 1.57 9.05
CA ASP A 128 5.95 0.47 9.93
C ASP A 128 4.86 0.14 10.96
N ILE A 129 4.96 -1.04 11.56
CA ILE A 129 4.16 -1.43 12.72
C ILE A 129 4.58 -0.54 13.91
N ALA A 130 3.75 0.45 14.19
CA ALA A 130 3.88 1.36 15.33
C ALA A 130 2.48 1.73 15.85
N ALA A 131 2.40 2.29 17.07
CA ALA A 131 1.12 2.69 17.65
C ALA A 131 0.34 3.63 16.72
N ASP A 132 -0.96 3.36 16.55
CA ASP A 132 -1.90 4.01 15.65
C ASP A 132 -1.59 3.95 14.14
N ALA A 133 -0.50 3.30 13.74
CA ALA A 133 -0.10 3.19 12.34
C ALA A 133 -1.04 2.24 11.58
N LYS A 134 -1.34 2.59 10.33
CA LYS A 134 -2.09 1.75 9.39
C LYS A 134 -1.14 0.88 8.57
N ALA A 135 -0.43 -0.02 9.25
CA ALA A 135 0.75 -0.71 8.72
C ALA A 135 0.44 -1.73 7.61
N ILE A 136 -0.77 -2.30 7.58
CA ILE A 136 -1.14 -3.32 6.59
C ILE A 136 -2.44 -2.90 5.90
N ALA A 137 -2.47 -3.01 4.58
CA ALA A 137 -3.68 -2.88 3.79
C ALA A 137 -4.02 -4.21 3.11
N PHE A 138 -5.31 -4.52 3.02
CA PHE A 138 -5.81 -5.70 2.31
C PHE A 138 -7.01 -5.32 1.46
N GLY A 139 -6.97 -5.70 0.18
CA GLY A 139 -8.05 -5.35 -0.71
C GLY A 139 -7.78 -5.65 -2.17
N ASN A 140 -8.82 -5.46 -2.98
CA ASN A 140 -8.68 -5.42 -4.42
C ASN A 140 -8.35 -3.98 -4.83
N PHE A 141 -7.05 -3.67 -4.86
CA PHE A 141 -6.54 -2.34 -5.22
C PHE A 141 -6.92 -1.93 -6.64
N LYS A 142 -7.03 -2.87 -7.59
CA LYS A 142 -7.45 -2.56 -8.97
C LYS A 142 -8.85 -1.95 -9.05
N ARG A 143 -9.75 -2.37 -8.14
CA ARG A 143 -11.11 -1.83 -8.03
C ARG A 143 -11.18 -0.65 -7.06
N GLY A 144 -10.37 -0.69 -6.00
CA GLY A 144 -10.37 0.32 -4.95
C GLY A 144 -9.75 1.66 -5.34
N TYR A 145 -8.61 1.63 -6.05
CA TYR A 145 -7.83 2.83 -6.36
C TYR A 145 -7.53 2.88 -7.86
N THR A 146 -7.82 4.01 -8.50
CA THR A 146 -7.55 4.20 -9.93
C THR A 146 -6.43 5.22 -10.10
N ILE A 147 -5.38 4.80 -10.80
CA ILE A 147 -4.28 5.64 -11.25
C ILE A 147 -4.58 6.04 -12.70
N VAL A 148 -4.41 7.33 -13.00
CA VAL A 148 -4.63 7.91 -14.33
C VAL A 148 -3.36 8.61 -14.78
N ASP A 149 -2.74 8.09 -15.84
CA ASP A 149 -1.61 8.72 -16.50
C ASP A 149 -2.08 9.47 -17.75
N ARG A 150 -1.83 10.78 -17.79
CA ARG A 150 -2.29 11.63 -18.91
C ARG A 150 -1.20 11.84 -19.94
N ILE A 151 0.03 12.06 -19.49
CA ILE A 151 1.19 12.30 -20.33
C ILE A 151 2.31 11.46 -19.73
N GLY A 152 2.89 10.58 -20.55
CA GLY A 152 4.08 9.83 -20.17
C GLY A 152 5.27 10.75 -19.86
N THR A 153 6.45 10.17 -19.68
CA THR A 153 7.64 10.94 -19.35
C THR A 153 8.11 11.76 -20.56
N ARG A 154 8.13 13.08 -20.44
CA ARG A 154 8.68 14.00 -21.45
C ARG A 154 9.98 14.61 -20.94
N ILE A 155 11.03 14.55 -21.75
CA ILE A 155 12.35 15.12 -21.44
C ILE A 155 12.64 16.26 -22.41
N LEU A 156 12.95 17.44 -21.87
CA LEU A 156 13.45 18.59 -22.61
C LEU A 156 14.92 18.81 -22.24
N ARG A 157 15.79 18.91 -23.24
CA ARG A 157 17.21 19.24 -23.07
C ARG A 157 17.39 20.72 -23.34
N ASP A 158 17.85 21.47 -22.35
CA ASP A 158 18.04 22.92 -22.41
C ASP A 158 19.53 23.29 -22.25
N PRO A 159 20.24 23.52 -23.36
CA PRO A 159 21.62 24.01 -23.36
C PRO A 159 21.72 25.55 -23.30
N TYR A 160 20.60 26.28 -23.23
CA TYR A 160 20.59 27.72 -23.45
C TYR A 160 20.49 28.52 -22.14
N THR A 161 19.72 28.05 -21.16
CA THR A 161 19.40 28.82 -19.95
C THR A 161 20.59 29.04 -19.01
N ASN A 162 21.47 28.04 -18.85
CA ASN A 162 22.62 28.14 -17.93
C ASN A 162 23.90 27.59 -18.55
N LYS A 163 24.65 28.43 -19.24
CA LYS A 163 25.94 28.06 -19.85
C LYS A 163 27.01 27.92 -18.75
N PRO A 164 27.88 26.88 -18.76
CA PRO A 164 28.15 25.86 -19.79
C PRO A 164 27.38 24.53 -19.61
N PHE A 165 26.33 24.49 -18.78
CA PHE A 165 25.60 23.28 -18.43
C PHE A 165 24.44 22.98 -19.40
N VAL A 166 24.04 21.70 -19.46
CA VAL A 166 22.82 21.27 -20.15
C VAL A 166 21.81 20.85 -19.09
N GLY A 167 20.70 21.59 -18.99
CA GLY A 167 19.59 21.24 -18.11
C GLY A 167 18.73 20.14 -18.71
N PHE A 168 18.36 19.15 -17.91
CA PHE A 168 17.38 18.12 -18.30
C PHE A 168 16.08 18.37 -17.54
N TYR A 169 15.10 18.99 -18.22
CA TYR A 169 13.79 19.25 -17.64
C TYR A 169 12.83 18.11 -18.01
N THR A 170 12.46 17.30 -17.01
CA THR A 170 11.60 16.13 -17.23
C THR A 170 10.26 16.32 -16.53
N THR A 171 9.17 16.02 -17.23
CA THR A 171 7.81 16.12 -16.71
C THR A 171 7.03 14.84 -16.97
N LYS A 172 6.36 14.33 -15.95
CA LYS A 172 5.33 13.29 -16.05
C LYS A 172 4.05 13.79 -15.37
N ARG A 173 2.88 13.42 -15.89
CA ARG A 173 1.59 13.83 -15.30
C ARG A 173 0.76 12.60 -14.97
N THR A 174 0.67 12.34 -13.68
CA THR A 174 -0.14 11.27 -13.11
C THR A 174 -1.16 11.83 -12.12
N GLY A 175 -2.20 11.05 -11.86
CA GLY A 175 -3.27 11.32 -10.90
C GLY A 175 -3.75 10.02 -10.29
N GLY A 176 -4.35 10.10 -9.11
CA GLY A 176 -4.86 8.92 -8.44
C GLY A 176 -5.97 9.29 -7.46
N MET A 177 -6.99 8.44 -7.38
CA MET A 177 -8.06 8.59 -6.40
C MET A 177 -8.67 7.24 -6.00
N LEU A 178 -9.26 7.23 -4.80
CA LEU A 178 -10.07 6.12 -4.31
C LEU A 178 -11.41 6.11 -5.06
N VAL A 179 -11.71 5.01 -5.73
CA VAL A 179 -12.94 4.81 -6.51
C VAL A 179 -13.93 3.94 -5.75
N ASP A 180 -13.48 2.88 -5.08
CA ASP A 180 -14.33 1.97 -4.30
C ASP A 180 -13.76 1.81 -2.89
N SER A 181 -14.35 2.51 -1.93
CA SER A 181 -13.88 2.49 -0.54
C SER A 181 -14.24 1.20 0.21
N GLN A 182 -15.04 0.30 -0.38
CA GLN A 182 -15.35 -1.03 0.19
C GLN A 182 -14.33 -2.09 -0.24
N ALA A 183 -13.59 -1.83 -1.32
CA ALA A 183 -12.62 -2.76 -1.88
C ALA A 183 -11.28 -2.81 -1.12
N ILE A 184 -11.01 -1.88 -0.20
CA ILE A 184 -9.77 -1.80 0.59
C ILE A 184 -10.11 -1.71 2.08
N LYS A 185 -9.41 -2.52 2.88
CA LYS A 185 -9.43 -2.53 4.34
C LYS A 185 -8.03 -2.26 4.87
N LEU A 186 -7.96 -1.60 6.02
CA LEU A 186 -6.70 -1.27 6.69
C LEU A 186 -6.61 -2.00 8.02
N LEU A 187 -5.40 -2.34 8.44
CA LEU A 187 -5.10 -2.81 9.78
C LEU A 187 -4.39 -1.67 10.51
N LYS A 188 -5.05 -1.17 11.55
CA LYS A 188 -4.50 -0.18 12.47
C LYS A 188 -3.88 -0.91 13.66
N ILE A 189 -2.65 -0.59 13.99
CA ILE A 189 -1.97 -1.14 15.16
C ILE A 189 -2.42 -0.34 16.37
N ALA A 190 -3.23 -0.94 17.24
CA ALA A 190 -3.69 -0.35 18.47
C ALA A 190 -4.18 -1.45 19.43
N ALA A 191 -4.23 -1.11 20.71
CA ALA A 191 -4.91 -1.95 21.70
C ALA A 191 -6.41 -2.02 21.39
N ALA A 192 -7.03 -3.14 21.79
CA ALA A 192 -8.46 -3.39 21.60
C ALA A 192 -9.37 -2.36 22.28
#